data_AF-A0A851E9U8-F1
#
_entry.id   AF-A0A851E9U8-F1
#
_cell.length_a   1.000
_cell.length_b   1.000
_cell.length_c   1.000
_cell.angle_alpha   90.00
_cell.angle_beta   90.00
_cell.angle_gamma   90.00
#
_symmetry.space_group_name_H-M   'P 1'
#
loop_
_entity.id
_entity.type
_entity.pdbx_description
1 polymer ?
#
loop_
_entity_poly.entity_id
_entity_poly.type
_entity_poly.pdbx_seq_one_letter_code
_entity_poly.pdbx_strand_id
1 'polypeptide(L)'
;MPEEDSRIDHFVLEYRKTNFDGLPRLKGEQRWELVDYIKATQYTLSGLKFDTKYMNLRVQACNKAVAGEYSDPVTLETKAFVFSLDSTSSHLNLKVEDTYVEWDPTGGKGQEKLKGKENKNR
;
A
#
# COMPACT_ATOMS: atom_id res chain seq x y z
N MET A 1 -13.86 -38.91 -3.93
CA MET A 1 -13.65 -37.51 -3.48
C MET A 1 -14.98 -36.82 -3.70
N PRO A 2 -15.74 -36.43 -2.66
CA PRO A 2 -16.92 -35.62 -2.90
C PRO A 2 -16.43 -34.25 -3.34
N GLU A 3 -16.88 -33.82 -4.52
CA GLU A 3 -16.72 -32.44 -4.99
C GLU A 3 -17.27 -31.54 -3.89
N GLU A 4 -16.46 -30.60 -3.38
CA GLU A 4 -16.96 -29.60 -2.47
C GLU A 4 -18.05 -28.85 -3.23
N ASP A 5 -19.28 -29.16 -2.87
CA ASP A 5 -20.52 -28.54 -3.33
C ASP A 5 -20.48 -27.08 -2.86
N SER A 6 -19.65 -26.27 -3.52
CA SER A 6 -19.45 -24.87 -3.18
C SER A 6 -20.72 -24.16 -3.60
N ARG A 7 -21.67 -24.12 -2.67
CA ARG A 7 -22.94 -23.38 -2.75
C ARG A 7 -22.73 -21.91 -3.11
N ILE A 8 -21.50 -21.42 -3.02
CA ILE A 8 -21.07 -20.09 -3.37
C ILE A 8 -20.30 -20.17 -4.69
N ASP A 9 -20.77 -19.41 -5.69
CA ASP A 9 -20.10 -19.24 -6.97
C ASP A 9 -18.98 -18.18 -6.87
N HIS A 10 -19.27 -17.02 -6.27
CA HIS A 10 -18.31 -15.93 -6.07
C HIS A 10 -18.74 -15.03 -4.92
N PHE A 11 -17.87 -14.10 -4.54
CA PHE A 11 -18.15 -13.03 -3.59
C PHE A 11 -18.08 -11.67 -4.29
N VAL A 12 -18.91 -10.76 -3.78
CA VAL A 12 -18.87 -9.33 -4.09
C VAL A 12 -18.38 -8.61 -2.86
N LEU A 13 -17.34 -7.79 -3.01
CA LEU A 13 -16.85 -6.88 -1.99
C LEU A 13 -17.28 -5.46 -2.36
N GLU A 14 -17.98 -4.80 -1.44
CA GLU A 14 -18.24 -3.37 -1.52
C GLU A 14 -17.44 -2.63 -0.44
N TYR A 15 -16.78 -1.54 -0.82
CA TYR A 15 -16.06 -0.69 0.11
C TYR A 15 -16.34 0.79 -0.13
N ARG A 16 -16.22 1.61 0.90
CA ARG A 16 -16.29 3.08 0.78
C ARG A 16 -15.40 3.76 1.81
N LYS A 17 -14.87 4.92 1.41
CA LYS A 17 -14.04 5.77 2.28
C LYS A 17 -14.92 6.53 3.27
N THR A 18 -14.49 6.59 4.52
CA THR A 18 -15.13 7.40 5.56
C THR A 18 -14.07 8.15 6.36
N ASN A 19 -14.31 9.43 6.63
CA ASN A 19 -13.48 10.22 7.53
C ASN A 19 -14.00 10.22 8.97
N PHE A 20 -14.96 9.32 9.27
CA PHE A 20 -15.67 9.27 10.54
C PHE A 20 -15.38 7.97 11.29
N ASP A 21 -14.96 8.10 12.54
CA ASP A 21 -14.60 7.03 13.49
C ASP A 21 -15.82 6.45 14.26
N GLY A 22 -17.04 6.91 13.96
CA GLY A 22 -18.26 6.45 14.62
C GLY A 22 -19.20 5.67 13.69
N LEU A 23 -20.35 5.24 14.24
CA LEU A 23 -21.41 4.58 13.47
C LEU A 23 -21.74 5.38 12.19
N PRO A 24 -21.95 4.73 11.04
CA PRO A 24 -22.15 5.41 9.76
C PRO A 24 -23.28 6.45 9.86
N ARG A 25 -22.92 7.73 9.96
CA ARG A 25 -23.92 8.81 9.94
C ARG A 25 -24.37 8.97 8.49
N LEU A 26 -25.63 8.65 8.25
CA LEU A 26 -26.31 8.56 6.95
C LEU A 26 -26.47 9.91 6.21
N LYS A 27 -25.55 10.87 6.37
CA LYS A 27 -25.61 12.17 5.68
C LYS A 27 -24.37 12.36 4.82
N GLY A 28 -24.44 11.84 3.61
CA GLY A 28 -23.40 11.94 2.60
C GLY A 28 -23.34 10.64 1.83
N GLU A 29 -24.00 10.62 0.68
CA GLU A 29 -24.15 9.50 -0.24
C GLU A 29 -22.82 9.15 -0.91
N GLN A 30 -21.82 8.75 -0.13
CA GLN A 30 -20.60 8.18 -0.66
C GLN A 30 -20.95 6.81 -1.23
N ARG A 31 -20.95 6.76 -2.56
CA ARG A 31 -21.18 5.54 -3.35
C ARG A 31 -20.19 4.46 -2.91
N TRP A 32 -20.68 3.24 -2.82
CA TRP A 32 -19.83 2.07 -2.63
C TRP A 32 -19.05 1.81 -3.92
N GLU A 33 -17.75 1.59 -3.78
CA GLU A 33 -16.91 0.99 -4.81
C GLU A 33 -17.09 -0.53 -4.73
N LEU A 34 -17.11 -1.20 -5.89
CA LEU A 34 -17.47 -2.61 -5.99
C LEU A 34 -16.34 -3.41 -6.65
N VAL A 35 -16.02 -4.56 -6.04
CA VAL A 35 -15.19 -5.61 -6.61
C VAL A 35 -16.03 -6.87 -6.71
N ASP A 36 -16.25 -7.33 -7.93
CA ASP A 36 -17.04 -8.53 -8.21
C ASP A 36 -16.14 -9.75 -8.46
N TYR A 37 -16.77 -10.91 -8.50
CA TYR A 37 -16.23 -12.16 -9.02
C TYR A 37 -15.01 -12.67 -8.25
N ILE A 38 -14.97 -12.41 -6.94
CA ILE A 38 -13.93 -12.92 -6.05
C ILE A 38 -14.23 -14.40 -5.79
N LYS A 39 -13.36 -15.30 -6.27
CA LYS A 39 -13.52 -16.76 -6.08
C LYS A 39 -12.95 -17.28 -4.76
N ALA A 40 -11.99 -16.55 -4.18
CA ALA A 40 -11.39 -16.91 -2.91
C ALA A 40 -12.17 -16.28 -1.74
N THR A 41 -12.01 -16.84 -0.53
CA THR A 41 -12.54 -16.25 0.70
C THR A 41 -11.70 -15.08 1.22
N GLN A 42 -10.61 -14.74 0.52
CA GLN A 42 -9.68 -13.67 0.85
C GLN A 42 -9.42 -12.81 -0.39
N TYR A 43 -9.35 -11.50 -0.20
CA TYR A 43 -9.06 -10.54 -1.26
C TYR A 43 -8.20 -9.40 -0.71
N THR A 44 -7.15 -9.04 -1.44
CA THR A 44 -6.29 -7.90 -1.11
C THR A 44 -6.70 -6.69 -1.92
N LEU A 45 -7.35 -5.72 -1.25
CA LEU A 45 -7.68 -4.43 -1.87
C LEU A 45 -6.42 -3.56 -1.95
N SER A 46 -6.07 -3.13 -3.17
CA SER A 46 -4.85 -2.36 -3.47
C SER A 46 -5.21 -1.02 -4.14
N GLY A 47 -4.21 -0.15 -4.33
CA GLY A 47 -4.41 1.18 -4.95
C GLY A 47 -5.17 2.18 -4.07
N LEU A 48 -5.29 1.91 -2.78
CA LEU A 48 -5.96 2.80 -1.84
C LEU A 48 -5.09 4.02 -1.55
N LYS A 49 -5.73 5.19 -1.44
CA LYS A 49 -5.03 6.43 -1.09
C LYS A 49 -4.61 6.39 0.39
N PHE A 50 -3.31 6.50 0.64
CA PHE A 50 -2.77 6.73 1.98
C PHE A 50 -3.40 7.97 2.64
N ASP A 51 -3.45 8.01 3.97
CA ASP A 51 -4.13 9.05 4.77
C ASP A 51 -5.68 9.01 4.73
N THR A 52 -6.26 7.91 4.24
CA THR A 52 -7.68 7.61 4.51
C THR A 52 -7.77 6.90 5.86
N LYS A 53 -8.25 7.60 6.90
CA LYS A 53 -8.28 7.05 8.26
C LYS A 53 -9.14 5.79 8.39
N TYR A 54 -10.27 5.73 7.68
CA TYR A 54 -11.22 4.64 7.83
C TYR A 54 -11.91 4.27 6.50
N MET A 55 -12.23 2.99 6.36
CA MET A 55 -13.01 2.42 5.26
C MET A 55 -14.09 1.52 5.82
N ASN A 56 -15.31 1.62 5.29
CA ASN A 56 -16.33 0.60 5.52
C ASN A 56 -16.22 -0.44 4.42
N LEU A 57 -16.31 -1.72 4.80
CA LEU A 57 -16.31 -2.85 3.89
C LEU A 57 -17.49 -3.76 4.23
N ARG A 58 -18.14 -4.30 3.20
CA ARG A 58 -19.15 -5.36 3.35
C ARG A 58 -19.01 -6.37 2.21
N VAL A 59 -19.32 -7.62 2.50
CA VAL A 59 -19.17 -8.71 1.53
C VAL A 59 -20.50 -9.42 1.38
N GLN A 60 -20.82 -9.86 0.17
CA GLN A 60 -21.98 -10.68 -0.14
C GLN A 60 -21.50 -11.93 -0.86
N ALA A 61 -22.06 -13.08 -0.49
CA ALA A 61 -21.85 -14.34 -1.19
C ALA A 61 -22.89 -14.50 -2.29
N CYS A 62 -22.46 -14.84 -3.49
CA CYS A 62 -23.31 -15.03 -4.66
C CYS A 62 -23.24 -16.47 -5.12
N ASN A 63 -24.38 -17.05 -5.49
CA ASN A 63 -24.45 -18.30 -6.23
C ASN A 63 -24.83 -18.01 -7.70
N LYS A 64 -24.94 -19.04 -8.54
CA LYS A 64 -25.24 -18.88 -9.97
C LYS A 64 -26.65 -18.33 -10.27
N ALA A 65 -27.56 -18.35 -9.29
CA ALA A 65 -28.95 -17.94 -9.45
C ALA A 65 -29.26 -16.62 -8.74
N VAL A 66 -28.66 -16.37 -7.58
CA VAL A 66 -29.00 -15.26 -6.69
C VAL A 66 -27.83 -14.85 -5.80
N ALA A 67 -27.75 -13.56 -5.49
CA ALA A 67 -26.88 -13.02 -4.46
C ALA A 67 -27.53 -13.14 -3.07
N GLY A 68 -26.75 -13.51 -2.05
CA GLY A 68 -27.21 -13.62 -0.66
C GLY A 68 -27.48 -12.25 -0.02
N GLU A 69 -27.44 -12.14 1.30
CA GLU A 69 -27.44 -10.81 1.94
C GLU A 69 -26.00 -10.30 2.16
N TYR A 70 -25.83 -8.99 2.24
CA TYR A 70 -24.56 -8.40 2.65
C TYR A 70 -24.27 -8.73 4.11
N SER A 71 -23.00 -8.94 4.42
CA SER A 71 -22.51 -8.97 5.79
C SER A 71 -22.74 -7.63 6.49
N ASP A 72 -22.70 -7.64 7.82
CA ASP A 72 -22.55 -6.41 8.58
C ASP A 72 -21.31 -5.65 8.11
N PRO A 73 -21.39 -4.31 7.95
CA PRO A 73 -20.27 -3.51 7.50
C PRO A 73 -19.20 -3.43 8.60
N VAL A 74 -17.95 -3.63 8.19
CA VAL A 74 -16.77 -3.53 9.07
C VAL A 74 -16.00 -2.26 8.73
N THR A 75 -15.56 -1.54 9.75
CA THR A 75 -14.66 -0.39 9.59
C THR A 75 -13.20 -0.83 9.75
N LEU A 76 -12.37 -0.60 8.73
CA LEU A 76 -10.92 -0.87 8.73
C LEU A 76 -10.12 0.41 8.49
N GLU A 77 -8.90 0.48 9.03
CA GLU A 77 -7.95 1.58 8.81
C GLU A 77 -6.86 1.16 7.82
N THR A 78 -6.58 2.01 6.83
CA THR A 78 -5.36 1.89 6.00
C THR A 78 -4.25 2.73 6.61
N LYS A 79 -3.40 2.10 7.42
CA LYS A 79 -2.28 2.80 8.06
C LYS A 79 -1.38 3.44 7.01
N ALA A 80 -1.09 4.73 7.16
CA ALA A 80 -0.06 5.38 6.36
C ALA A 80 1.29 4.77 6.74
N PHE A 81 2.00 4.24 5.75
CA PHE A 81 3.39 3.83 5.94
C PHE A 81 4.26 5.07 5.86
N VAL A 82 4.72 5.57 7.01
CA VAL A 82 5.75 6.60 7.06
C VAL A 82 7.06 5.90 6.80
N PHE A 83 7.56 5.98 5.56
CA PHE A 83 8.93 5.58 5.27
C PHE A 83 9.85 6.77 5.46
N SER A 84 11.01 6.54 6.06
CA SER A 84 12.12 7.47 6.09
C SER A 84 13.26 6.92 5.24
N LEU A 85 13.98 7.82 4.58
CA LEU A 85 15.19 7.45 3.87
C LEU A 85 16.36 7.43 4.86
N ASP A 86 17.01 6.28 4.97
CA ASP A 86 18.17 6.12 5.85
C ASP A 86 19.45 6.43 5.07
N SER A 87 20.16 7.49 5.49
CA SER A 87 21.44 7.87 4.90
C SER A 87 22.61 7.03 5.43
N THR A 88 22.45 6.31 6.54
CA THR A 88 23.56 5.55 7.16
C THR A 88 23.97 4.32 6.37
N SER A 89 23.05 3.79 5.56
CA SER A 89 23.28 2.66 4.65
C SER A 89 23.44 3.08 3.18
N SER A 90 23.51 4.39 2.89
CA SER A 90 23.58 4.87 1.51
C SER A 90 24.95 4.59 0.88
N HIS A 91 24.95 4.38 -0.43
CA HIS A 91 26.20 4.35 -1.20
C HIS A 91 26.86 5.73 -1.13
N LEU A 92 28.19 5.80 -1.16
CA LEU A 92 28.96 7.06 -1.05
C LEU A 92 28.64 8.10 -2.15
N ASN A 93 28.06 7.66 -3.27
CA ASN A 93 27.60 8.52 -4.37
C ASN A 93 26.12 8.91 -4.25
N LEU A 94 25.43 8.50 -3.20
CA LEU A 94 24.03 8.81 -2.96
C LEU A 94 23.95 9.75 -1.76
N LYS A 95 23.55 10.99 -2.04
CA LYS A 95 23.16 11.94 -1.02
C LYS A 95 21.68 11.70 -0.71
N VAL A 96 21.41 11.22 0.50
CA VAL A 96 20.08 10.87 0.97
C VAL A 96 19.66 11.89 2.02
N GLU A 97 18.56 12.59 1.77
CA GLU A 97 17.88 13.49 2.71
C GLU A 97 16.50 12.92 3.06
N ASP A 98 15.78 13.53 4.00
CA ASP A 98 14.50 13.03 4.50
C ASP A 98 13.44 12.75 3.42
N THR A 99 13.45 13.52 2.32
CA THR A 99 12.41 13.48 1.29
C THR A 99 12.93 13.21 -0.13
N TYR A 100 14.25 13.14 -0.33
CA TYR A 100 14.82 12.95 -1.66
C TYR A 100 16.17 12.25 -1.64
N VAL A 101 16.54 11.71 -2.80
CA VAL A 101 17.84 11.09 -3.06
C VAL A 101 18.45 11.75 -4.29
N GLU A 102 19.67 12.22 -4.16
CA GLU A 102 20.48 12.75 -5.26
C GLU A 102 21.71 11.87 -5.49
N TRP A 103 22.05 11.70 -6.77
CA TRP A 103 23.31 11.08 -7.14
C TRP A 103 24.40 12.14 -7.24
N ASP A 104 25.45 11.99 -6.44
CA ASP A 104 26.70 12.76 -6.57
C ASP A 104 27.75 11.90 -7.32
N PRO A 105 28.05 12.21 -8.60
CA PRO A 105 29.05 11.46 -9.37
C PRO A 105 30.49 11.66 -8.87
N THR A 106 30.70 12.60 -7.94
CA THR A 106 32.01 12.91 -7.32
C THR A 106 32.18 12.30 -5.93
N GLY A 107 31.12 11.83 -5.29
CA GLY A 107 31.13 11.36 -3.90
C GLY A 107 32.17 10.28 -3.60
N GLY A 108 32.42 9.38 -4.55
CA GLY A 108 33.39 8.30 -4.45
C GLY A 108 34.77 8.58 -5.06
N LYS A 109 34.99 9.76 -5.64
CA LYS A 109 36.27 10.14 -6.29
C LYS A 109 37.04 11.19 -5.50
N GLY A 110 36.98 11.08 -4.17
CA GLY A 110 37.77 11.87 -3.21
C GLY A 110 39.00 11.15 -2.64
N GLN A 111 39.36 9.94 -3.09
CA GLN A 111 40.74 9.47 -2.92
C GLN A 111 41.62 10.21 -3.91
N GLU A 112 42.00 11.40 -3.49
CA GLU A 112 43.11 12.17 -4.01
C GLU A 112 44.25 11.19 -4.32
N LYS A 113 44.57 11.00 -5.61
CA LYS A 113 45.87 10.45 -5.97
C LYS A 113 46.88 11.46 -5.46
N LEU A 114 47.35 11.24 -4.24
CA LEU A 114 48.40 12.00 -3.57
C LEU A 114 49.48 12.28 -4.59
N LYS A 115 49.54 13.57 -4.94
CA LYS A 115 50.49 14.19 -5.84
C LYS A 115 51.88 13.85 -5.32
N GLY A 116 52.56 12.90 -5.96
CA GLY A 116 53.95 12.56 -5.68
C GLY A 116 54.82 13.80 -5.86
N LYS A 117 55.10 14.51 -4.76
CA LYS A 117 56.25 15.41 -4.65
C LYS A 117 57.47 14.51 -4.53
N GLU A 118 58.30 14.46 -5.56
CA GLU A 118 59.70 14.07 -5.37
C GLU A 118 60.58 15.29 -5.58
N ASN A 119 61.25 15.66 -4.49
CA ASN A 119 62.23 16.74 -4.41
C ASN A 119 63.59 16.26 -4.94
N LYS A 120 64.18 17.10 -5.79
CA LYS A 120 65.60 17.31 -6.11
C LYS A 120 66.65 16.61 -5.20
N ASN A 121 67.54 15.79 -5.78
CA ASN A 121 69.02 15.86 -5.68
C ASN A 121 69.72 14.54 -6.08
N ARG A 122 70.45 14.52 -7.20
CA ARG A 122 71.94 14.49 -7.27
C ARG A 122 72.40 14.36 -8.70
#